data_AF-A0A519SH73-F1
#
_entry.id   AF-A0A519SH73-F1
#
_cell.length_a   1.000
_cell.length_b   1.000
_cell.length_c   1.000
_cell.angle_alpha   90.00
_cell.angle_beta   90.00
_cell.angle_gamma   90.00
#
_symmetry.space_group_name_H-M   'P 1'
#
loop_
_entity.id
_entity.type
_entity.pdbx_description
1 polymer ?
#
loop_
_entity_poly.entity_id
_entity_poly.type
_entity_poly.pdbx_seq_one_letter_code
_entity_poly.pdbx_strand_id
1 'polypeptide(L)'
;TEDLLAAARALLGHKPGFAAILGTGTNSCIYDGEKITYNVDSLGYFLGDEGSGSFLGKRLLRDYLRGLLPDGLGEALHKEYNLGSRNDIIDQLYNKPLPNRYLASFAKFCYDHNNVSYCRQIVVEAFEAFFQNIVMHYPDYKQYSFNCIGSVAYNFRDALTQVANSHGMQVGKIVRSPIDDLVSYHEA
;
A
#
# COMPACT_ATOMS: atom_id res chain seq x y z
N THR A 1 -1.26 11.33 11.83
CA THR A 1 -2.49 11.44 12.65
C THR A 1 -3.54 12.28 11.96
N GLU A 2 -3.21 13.48 11.46
CA GLU A 2 -4.15 14.28 10.66
C GLU A 2 -4.55 13.60 9.34
N ASP A 3 -3.59 13.00 8.65
CA ASP A 3 -3.78 12.23 7.42
C ASP A 3 -4.73 11.04 7.61
N LEU A 4 -4.51 10.26 8.67
CA LEU A 4 -5.28 9.07 9.00
C LEU A 4 -6.71 9.42 9.44
N LEU A 5 -6.88 10.51 10.20
CA LEU A 5 -8.22 10.97 10.57
C LEU A 5 -8.99 11.50 9.36
N ALA A 6 -8.32 12.23 8.46
CA ALA A 6 -8.93 12.68 7.21
C ALA A 6 -9.34 11.49 6.33
N ALA A 7 -8.50 10.46 6.22
CA ALA A 7 -8.82 9.22 5.53
C ALA A 7 -10.03 8.50 6.15
N ALA A 8 -10.07 8.36 7.48
CA ALA A 8 -11.18 7.74 8.17
C ALA A 8 -12.50 8.49 7.91
N ARG A 9 -12.49 9.83 7.98
CA ARG A 9 -13.66 10.66 7.67
C ARG A 9 -14.11 10.53 6.21
N ALA A 10 -13.18 10.51 5.26
CA ALA A 10 -13.53 10.33 3.84
C ALA A 10 -14.14 8.94 3.55
N LEU A 11 -13.66 7.90 4.23
CA LEU A 11 -14.10 6.53 4.03
C LEU A 11 -15.39 6.19 4.79
N LEU A 12 -15.54 6.70 6.01
CA LEU A 12 -16.56 6.26 6.97
C LEU A 12 -17.56 7.36 7.38
N GLY A 13 -17.28 8.63 7.04
CA GLY A 13 -18.09 9.77 7.48
C GLY A 13 -18.13 9.87 9.00
N HIS A 14 -19.31 9.68 9.57
CA HIS A 14 -19.55 9.65 11.03
C HIS A 14 -19.80 8.24 11.57
N LYS A 15 -19.54 7.19 10.79
CA LYS A 15 -19.74 5.80 11.22
C LYS A 15 -18.45 5.23 11.81
N PRO A 16 -18.54 4.41 12.87
CA PRO A 16 -17.39 3.67 13.35
C PRO A 16 -16.95 2.62 12.32
N GLY A 17 -15.65 2.33 12.27
CA GLY A 17 -15.12 1.34 11.34
C GLY A 17 -13.60 1.28 11.26
N PHE A 18 -13.13 0.36 10.42
CA PHE A 18 -11.72 0.25 10.07
C PHE A 18 -11.42 1.09 8.82
N ALA A 19 -10.35 1.88 8.86
CA ALA A 19 -9.85 2.67 7.75
C ALA A 19 -8.33 2.47 7.59
N ALA A 20 -7.87 2.35 6.35
CA ALA A 20 -6.46 2.23 6.01
C ALA A 20 -6.04 3.22 4.92
N ILE A 21 -4.75 3.55 4.91
CA ILE A 21 -4.06 4.26 3.83
C ILE A 21 -3.03 3.30 3.25
N LEU A 22 -3.11 3.01 1.95
CA LEU A 22 -2.08 2.27 1.21
C LEU A 22 -1.65 3.08 -0.01
N GLY A 23 -0.55 3.82 0.15
CA GLY A 23 0.05 4.69 -0.86
C GLY A 23 1.56 4.47 -0.90
N THR A 24 2.33 5.56 -0.81
CA THR A 24 3.80 5.46 -0.65
C THR A 24 4.17 4.65 0.59
N GLY A 25 3.49 4.90 1.71
CA GLY A 25 3.58 4.13 2.95
C GLY A 25 2.22 3.54 3.32
N THR A 26 2.13 2.99 4.52
CA THR A 26 0.92 2.37 5.07
C THR A 26 0.51 3.05 6.37
N ASN A 27 -0.79 3.19 6.62
CA ASN A 27 -1.31 3.55 7.94
C ASN A 27 -2.71 2.96 8.11
N SER A 28 -3.18 2.75 9.34
CA SER A 28 -4.52 2.17 9.57
C SER A 28 -5.08 2.54 10.94
N CYS A 29 -6.40 2.49 11.12
CA CYS A 29 -7.04 2.73 12.41
C CYS A 29 -8.41 2.07 12.56
N ILE A 30 -8.85 1.98 13.81
CA ILE A 30 -10.28 1.98 14.15
C ILE A 30 -10.70 3.42 14.45
N TYR A 31 -11.81 3.81 13.83
CA TYR A 31 -12.47 5.09 13.98
C TYR A 31 -13.81 4.87 14.69
N ASP A 32 -14.19 5.76 15.62
CA ASP A 32 -15.47 5.67 16.34
C ASP A 32 -16.61 6.50 15.71
N GLY A 33 -16.33 7.23 14.63
CA GLY A 33 -17.26 8.21 14.04
C GLY A 33 -16.89 9.67 14.32
N GLU A 34 -15.93 9.91 15.23
CA GLU A 34 -15.42 11.25 15.55
C GLU A 34 -13.88 11.28 15.57
N LYS A 35 -13.25 10.31 16.23
CA LYS A 35 -11.81 10.19 16.46
C LYS A 35 -11.28 8.78 16.26
N ILE A 36 -9.96 8.68 16.16
CA ILE A 36 -9.25 7.40 16.12
C ILE A 36 -9.18 6.82 17.53
N THR A 37 -9.62 5.57 17.70
CA THR A 37 -9.62 4.86 18.98
C THR A 37 -8.54 3.78 19.08
N TYR A 38 -8.08 3.27 17.94
CA TYR A 38 -6.99 2.29 17.88
C TYR A 38 -6.16 2.52 16.62
N ASN A 39 -4.84 2.34 16.74
CA ASN A 39 -3.89 2.44 15.64
C ASN A 39 -2.74 1.46 15.91
N VAL A 40 -2.44 0.63 14.91
CA VAL A 40 -1.22 -0.18 14.86
C VAL A 40 -0.21 0.60 14.04
N ASP A 41 0.96 0.87 14.62
CA ASP A 41 2.04 1.61 13.97
C ASP A 41 2.57 0.85 12.75
N SER A 42 2.76 1.53 11.63
CA SER A 42 3.31 0.95 10.41
C SER A 42 4.84 0.81 10.45
N LEU A 43 5.51 1.45 11.41
CA LEU A 43 6.97 1.48 11.58
C LEU A 43 7.74 2.11 10.41
N GLY A 44 7.02 2.69 9.44
CA GLY A 44 7.56 3.36 8.27
C GLY A 44 8.34 2.46 7.31
N TYR A 45 8.71 3.02 6.17
CA TYR A 45 9.24 2.27 5.03
C TYR A 45 10.49 1.43 5.31
N PHE A 46 11.27 1.74 6.36
CA PHE A 46 12.48 0.98 6.67
C PHE A 46 12.14 -0.34 7.36
N LEU A 47 11.29 -0.30 8.39
CA LEU A 47 10.96 -1.44 9.26
C LEU A 47 9.66 -2.16 8.89
N GLY A 48 8.65 -1.44 8.40
CA GLY A 48 7.34 -1.99 8.04
C GLY A 48 6.80 -1.38 6.74
N ASP A 49 5.71 -0.63 6.84
CA ASP A 49 4.87 -0.17 5.72
C ASP A 49 4.41 -1.32 4.81
N GLU A 50 4.08 -2.48 5.37
CA GLU A 50 3.55 -3.63 4.65
C GLU A 50 2.35 -3.20 3.78
N GLY A 51 2.26 -3.74 2.56
CA GLY A 51 1.21 -3.39 1.60
C GLY A 51 1.41 -2.05 0.89
N SER A 52 2.41 -1.24 1.26
CA SER A 52 2.67 0.04 0.59
C SER A 52 3.45 -0.12 -0.72
N GLY A 53 3.49 0.97 -1.48
CA GLY A 53 4.34 1.09 -2.67
C GLY A 53 5.82 0.98 -2.33
N SER A 54 6.26 1.55 -1.20
CA SER A 54 7.67 1.44 -0.77
C SER A 54 8.04 0.00 -0.47
N PHE A 55 7.13 -0.77 0.15
CA PHE A 55 7.34 -2.18 0.45
C PHE A 55 7.46 -3.02 -0.82
N LEU A 56 6.55 -2.79 -1.79
CA LEU A 56 6.59 -3.43 -3.11
C LEU A 56 7.86 -3.08 -3.88
N GLY A 57 8.21 -1.79 -3.94
CA GLY A 57 9.40 -1.32 -4.63
C GLY A 57 10.69 -1.87 -4.02
N LYS A 58 10.76 -1.96 -2.68
CA LYS A 58 11.89 -2.59 -1.99
C LYS A 58 12.03 -4.06 -2.40
N ARG A 59 10.92 -4.80 -2.48
CA ARG A 59 10.93 -6.20 -2.94
C ARG A 59 11.44 -6.31 -4.38
N LEU A 60 10.84 -5.55 -5.32
CA LEU A 60 11.20 -5.59 -6.73
C LEU A 60 12.67 -5.21 -6.96
N LEU A 61 13.12 -4.10 -6.38
CA LEU A 61 14.46 -3.57 -6.57
C LEU A 61 15.53 -4.50 -5.96
N ARG A 62 15.23 -5.12 -4.82
CA ARG A 62 16.12 -6.13 -4.22
C ARG A 62 16.29 -7.33 -5.14
N ASP A 63 15.20 -7.84 -5.69
CA ASP A 63 15.23 -9.02 -6.55
C ASP A 63 15.91 -8.68 -7.90
N TYR A 64 15.71 -7.47 -8.44
CA TYR A 64 16.47 -6.92 -9.57
C TYR A 64 17.98 -6.90 -9.30
N LEU A 65 18.41 -6.29 -8.18
CA LEU A 65 19.82 -6.17 -7.81
C LEU A 65 20.51 -7.51 -7.52
N ARG A 66 19.73 -8.58 -7.32
CA ARG A 66 20.21 -9.95 -7.12
C ARG A 66 20.10 -10.82 -8.37
N GLY A 67 19.56 -10.30 -9.47
CA GLY A 67 19.32 -11.08 -10.69
C GLY A 67 18.28 -12.18 -10.51
N LEU A 68 17.29 -11.97 -9.64
CA LEU A 68 16.24 -12.94 -9.29
C LEU A 68 14.91 -12.68 -10.02
N LEU A 69 14.84 -11.64 -10.85
CA LEU A 69 13.66 -11.39 -11.65
C LEU A 69 13.55 -12.43 -12.78
N PRO A 70 12.33 -12.84 -13.16
CA PRO A 70 12.11 -13.67 -14.33
C PRO A 70 12.70 -13.06 -15.61
N ASP A 71 12.99 -13.92 -16.59
CA ASP A 71 13.59 -13.53 -17.87
C ASP A 71 12.84 -12.36 -18.53
N GLY A 72 13.60 -11.38 -19.03
CA GLY A 72 13.10 -10.15 -19.67
C GLY A 72 12.59 -9.08 -18.71
N LEU A 73 12.14 -9.42 -17.49
CA LEU A 73 11.57 -8.44 -16.57
C LEU A 73 12.63 -7.46 -16.03
N GLY A 74 13.85 -7.94 -15.78
CA GLY A 74 14.96 -7.08 -15.37
C GLY A 74 15.40 -6.08 -16.44
N GLU A 75 15.41 -6.50 -17.71
CA GLU A 75 15.72 -5.61 -18.84
C GLU A 75 14.62 -4.56 -19.04
N ALA A 76 13.35 -4.98 -18.94
CA ALA A 76 12.21 -4.07 -18.99
C ALA A 76 12.29 -3.02 -17.88
N LEU A 77 12.55 -3.45 -16.64
CA LEU A 77 12.68 -2.54 -15.49
C LEU A 77 13.84 -1.55 -15.68
N HIS A 78 15.01 -2.05 -16.11
CA HIS A 78 16.17 -1.20 -16.38
C HIS A 78 15.87 -0.15 -17.45
N LYS A 79 15.25 -0.54 -18.55
CA LYS A 79 14.93 0.34 -19.68
C LYS A 79 13.86 1.37 -19.31
N GLU A 80 12.79 0.96 -18.63
CA GLU A 80 11.67 1.85 -18.29
C GLU A 80 12.08 2.94 -17.30
N TYR A 81 12.92 2.61 -16.33
CA TYR A 81 13.35 3.54 -15.28
C TYR A 81 14.74 4.12 -15.52
N ASN A 82 15.39 3.78 -16.64
CA ASN A 82 16.78 4.13 -16.95
C ASN A 82 17.70 3.91 -15.73
N LEU A 83 17.62 2.71 -15.15
CA LEU A 83 18.30 2.41 -13.89
C LEU A 83 19.82 2.52 -14.06
N GLY A 84 20.46 3.26 -13.17
CA GLY A 84 21.92 3.35 -13.12
C GLY A 84 22.58 2.05 -12.67
N SER A 85 23.87 2.15 -12.39
CA SER A 85 24.62 1.06 -11.78
C SER A 85 24.07 0.70 -10.39
N ARG A 86 24.49 -0.45 -9.85
CA ARG A 86 24.20 -0.82 -8.46
C ARG A 86 24.56 0.28 -7.46
N ASN A 87 25.66 0.99 -7.67
CA ASN A 87 26.10 2.07 -6.79
C ASN A 87 25.17 3.28 -6.87
N ASP A 88 24.67 3.63 -8.05
CA ASP A 88 23.72 4.73 -8.22
C ASP A 88 22.41 4.46 -7.50
N ILE A 89 21.92 3.21 -7.57
CA ILE A 89 20.71 2.78 -6.86
C ILE A 89 20.91 2.84 -5.35
N ILE A 90 22.06 2.37 -4.84
CA ILE A 90 22.38 2.45 -3.40
C ILE A 90 22.51 3.93 -2.97
N ASP A 91 23.17 4.78 -3.75
CA ASP A 91 23.27 6.22 -3.46
C ASP A 91 21.89 6.88 -3.39
N GLN A 92 20.98 6.50 -4.29
CA GLN A 92 19.60 6.97 -4.29
C GLN A 92 18.83 6.58 -3.02
N LEU A 93 19.16 5.45 -2.40
CA LEU A 93 18.49 4.96 -1.19
C LEU A 93 19.08 5.53 0.10
N TYR A 94 20.39 5.76 0.15
CA TYR A 94 21.08 6.15 1.39
C TYR A 94 21.39 7.64 1.48
N ASN A 95 21.67 8.30 0.35
CA ASN A 95 22.24 9.65 0.34
C ASN A 95 21.32 10.69 -0.33
N LYS A 96 20.27 10.26 -1.03
CA LYS A 96 19.30 11.17 -1.68
C LYS A 96 18.04 11.34 -0.86
N PRO A 97 17.35 12.49 -1.00
CA PRO A 97 16.11 12.74 -0.29
C PRO A 97 14.98 11.81 -0.76
N LEU A 98 14.03 11.55 0.14
CA LEU A 98 12.78 10.81 -0.11
C LEU A 98 12.98 9.39 -0.68
N PRO A 99 13.81 8.53 -0.06
CA PRO A 99 14.08 7.17 -0.56
C PRO A 99 12.82 6.29 -0.59
N ASN A 100 11.87 6.53 0.31
CA ASN A 100 10.55 5.89 0.29
C ASN A 100 9.77 6.21 -0.99
N ARG A 101 9.77 7.45 -1.47
CA ARG A 101 9.12 7.81 -2.73
C ARG A 101 9.82 7.21 -3.94
N TYR A 102 11.15 7.16 -3.91
CA TYR A 102 11.92 6.46 -4.93
C TYR A 102 11.52 4.99 -5.01
N LEU A 103 11.48 4.29 -3.88
CA LEU A 103 10.99 2.91 -3.81
C LEU A 103 9.55 2.78 -4.31
N ALA A 104 8.63 3.62 -3.82
CA ALA A 104 7.23 3.56 -4.22
C ALA A 104 6.98 3.80 -5.72
N SER A 105 7.89 4.51 -6.41
CA SER A 105 7.78 4.74 -7.85
C SER A 105 7.81 3.45 -8.68
N PHE A 106 8.43 2.39 -8.15
CA PHE A 106 8.50 1.07 -8.78
C PHE A 106 7.21 0.25 -8.65
N ALA A 107 6.26 0.65 -7.78
CA ALA A 107 4.98 -0.04 -7.68
C ALA A 107 4.18 0.06 -9.00
N LYS A 108 4.38 1.13 -9.78
CA LYS A 108 3.76 1.27 -11.10
C LYS A 108 4.21 0.17 -12.08
N PHE A 109 5.49 -0.20 -12.08
CA PHE A 109 6.00 -1.30 -12.89
C PHE A 109 5.25 -2.61 -12.62
N CYS A 110 5.01 -2.94 -11.35
CA CYS A 110 4.26 -4.13 -10.95
C CYS A 110 2.80 -4.09 -11.42
N TYR A 111 2.20 -2.90 -11.50
CA TYR A 111 0.85 -2.72 -12.02
C TYR A 111 0.80 -2.92 -13.53
N ASP A 112 1.72 -2.31 -14.26
CA ASP A 112 1.78 -2.39 -15.72
C ASP A 112 2.11 -3.82 -16.21
N HIS A 113 2.84 -4.59 -15.40
CA HIS A 113 3.22 -5.98 -15.67
C HIS A 113 2.42 -6.99 -14.83
N ASN A 114 1.19 -6.66 -14.43
CA ASN A 114 0.37 -7.52 -13.55
C ASN A 114 0.03 -8.91 -14.15
N ASN A 115 0.18 -9.07 -15.47
CA ASN A 115 0.00 -10.31 -16.21
C ASN A 115 1.18 -11.26 -16.01
N VAL A 116 2.34 -10.75 -15.57
CA VAL A 116 3.49 -11.57 -15.17
C VAL A 116 3.23 -12.09 -13.76
N SER A 117 3.28 -13.43 -13.61
CA SER A 117 2.97 -14.13 -12.35
C SER A 117 3.76 -13.56 -11.16
N TYR A 118 5.05 -13.24 -11.36
CA TYR A 118 5.91 -12.63 -10.35
C TYR A 118 5.34 -11.31 -9.81
N CYS A 119 4.93 -10.39 -10.68
CA CYS A 119 4.42 -9.08 -10.27
C CYS A 119 3.12 -9.21 -9.49
N ARG A 120 2.20 -10.09 -9.92
CA ARG A 120 0.99 -10.39 -9.17
C ARG A 120 1.32 -11.03 -7.81
N GLN A 121 2.27 -11.95 -7.76
CA GLN A 121 2.65 -12.66 -6.54
C GLN A 121 3.20 -11.69 -5.48
N ILE A 122 4.16 -10.82 -5.82
CA ILE A 122 4.74 -9.90 -4.83
C ILE A 122 3.72 -8.87 -4.31
N VAL A 123 2.71 -8.53 -5.12
CA VAL A 123 1.58 -7.68 -4.70
C VAL A 123 0.71 -8.39 -3.68
N VAL A 124 0.35 -9.65 -3.96
CA VAL A 124 -0.42 -10.48 -3.01
C VAL A 124 0.38 -10.69 -1.72
N GLU A 125 1.67 -11.03 -1.80
CA GLU A 125 2.56 -11.18 -0.63
C GLU A 125 2.62 -9.91 0.22
N ALA A 126 2.66 -8.73 -0.39
CA ALA A 126 2.69 -7.46 0.34
C ALA A 126 1.38 -7.21 1.10
N PHE A 127 0.23 -7.52 0.51
CA PHE A 127 -1.06 -7.39 1.19
C PHE A 127 -1.26 -8.48 2.24
N GLU A 128 -0.79 -9.71 2.02
CA GLU A 128 -0.76 -10.76 3.03
C GLU A 128 0.07 -10.31 4.24
N ALA A 129 1.26 -9.74 4.02
CA ALA A 129 2.08 -9.18 5.10
C ALA A 129 1.35 -8.05 5.85
N PHE A 130 0.63 -7.19 5.15
CA PHE A 130 -0.18 -6.13 5.76
C PHE A 130 -1.30 -6.70 6.64
N PHE A 131 -2.01 -7.73 6.17
CA PHE A 131 -3.04 -8.36 6.98
C PHE A 131 -2.46 -9.05 8.21
N GLN A 132 -1.40 -9.85 8.02
CA GLN A 132 -0.79 -10.64 9.09
C GLN A 132 -0.15 -9.79 10.18
N ASN A 133 0.53 -8.70 9.82
CA ASN A 133 1.31 -7.89 10.76
C ASN A 133 0.59 -6.63 11.23
N ILE A 134 -0.51 -6.23 10.57
CA ILE A 134 -1.24 -5.00 10.93
C ILE A 134 -2.71 -5.29 11.16
N VAL A 135 -3.48 -5.70 10.13
CA VAL A 135 -4.96 -5.77 10.23
C VAL A 135 -5.41 -6.79 11.28
N MET A 136 -4.79 -7.96 11.35
CA MET A 136 -5.17 -9.03 12.28
C MET A 136 -4.93 -8.69 13.76
N HIS A 137 -4.14 -7.65 14.05
CA HIS A 137 -3.88 -7.19 15.41
C HIS A 137 -4.89 -6.16 15.92
N TYR A 138 -5.85 -5.75 15.08
CA TYR A 138 -6.96 -4.92 15.53
C TYR A 138 -8.00 -5.77 16.27
N PRO A 139 -8.56 -5.25 17.38
CA PRO A 139 -9.65 -5.93 18.08
C PRO A 139 -10.85 -6.08 17.16
N ASP A 140 -11.39 -7.31 17.10
CA ASP A 140 -12.60 -7.63 16.33
C ASP A 140 -12.53 -7.23 14.84
N TYR A 141 -11.34 -7.24 14.22
CA TYR A 141 -11.15 -6.71 12.86
C TYR A 141 -12.16 -7.28 11.82
N LYS A 142 -12.57 -8.54 11.98
CA LYS A 142 -13.55 -9.22 11.12
C LYS A 142 -14.97 -8.66 11.18
N GLN A 143 -15.32 -7.90 12.22
CA GLN A 143 -16.62 -7.23 12.33
C GLN A 143 -16.69 -5.97 11.47
N TYR A 144 -15.55 -5.40 11.08
CA TYR A 144 -15.48 -4.22 10.24
C TYR A 144 -15.35 -4.59 8.77
N SER A 145 -15.77 -3.66 7.91
CA SER A 145 -15.39 -3.70 6.50
C SER A 145 -13.99 -3.11 6.31
N PHE A 146 -13.25 -3.66 5.35
CA PHE A 146 -11.95 -3.16 4.94
C PHE A 146 -12.16 -1.94 4.03
N ASN A 147 -11.96 -0.74 4.59
CA ASN A 147 -12.02 0.52 3.85
C ASN A 147 -10.61 1.07 3.70
N CYS A 148 -10.26 1.52 2.49
CA CYS A 148 -8.91 1.96 2.22
C CYS A 148 -8.85 3.11 1.22
N ILE A 149 -7.89 3.99 1.44
CA ILE A 149 -7.56 5.08 0.52
C ILE A 149 -6.11 4.98 0.06
N GLY A 150 -5.86 5.36 -1.19
CA GLY A 150 -4.52 5.51 -1.71
C GLY A 150 -4.30 4.83 -3.05
N SER A 151 -3.25 5.27 -3.74
CA SER A 151 -2.94 4.82 -5.10
C SER A 151 -2.66 3.32 -5.19
N VAL A 152 -2.00 2.73 -4.19
CA VAL A 152 -1.65 1.31 -4.19
C VAL A 152 -2.89 0.46 -3.96
N ALA A 153 -3.72 0.81 -2.98
CA ALA A 153 -5.01 0.14 -2.77
C ALA A 153 -5.89 0.17 -4.02
N TYR A 154 -6.01 1.33 -4.66
CA TYR A 154 -6.88 1.50 -5.82
C TYR A 154 -6.39 0.75 -7.06
N ASN A 155 -5.09 0.85 -7.37
CA ASN A 155 -4.50 0.21 -8.54
C ASN A 155 -4.48 -1.31 -8.40
N PHE A 156 -4.26 -1.84 -7.19
CA PHE A 156 -4.22 -3.28 -6.93
C PHE A 156 -5.46 -3.81 -6.21
N ARG A 157 -6.60 -3.14 -6.34
CA ARG A 157 -7.85 -3.47 -5.63
C ARG A 157 -8.26 -4.93 -5.79
N ASP A 158 -8.06 -5.53 -6.96
CA ASP A 158 -8.42 -6.94 -7.18
C ASP A 158 -7.58 -7.91 -6.32
N ALA A 159 -6.29 -7.60 -6.10
CA ALA A 159 -5.43 -8.37 -5.20
C ALA A 159 -5.79 -8.09 -3.74
N LEU A 160 -6.02 -6.83 -3.41
CA LEU A 160 -6.38 -6.42 -2.05
C LEU A 160 -7.71 -7.05 -1.61
N THR A 161 -8.71 -7.08 -2.51
CA THR A 161 -10.00 -7.75 -2.27
C THR A 161 -9.85 -9.25 -2.10
N GLN A 162 -9.00 -9.89 -2.91
CA GLN A 162 -8.70 -11.31 -2.76
C GLN A 162 -8.14 -11.61 -1.37
N VAL A 163 -7.16 -10.83 -0.90
CA VAL A 163 -6.52 -11.01 0.42
C VAL A 163 -7.47 -10.66 1.55
N ALA A 164 -8.21 -9.55 1.48
CA ALA A 164 -9.18 -9.21 2.52
C ALA A 164 -10.22 -10.31 2.74
N ASN A 165 -10.74 -10.88 1.65
CA ASN A 165 -11.70 -11.97 1.70
C ASN A 165 -11.07 -13.28 2.24
N SER A 166 -9.81 -13.59 1.91
CA SER A 166 -9.12 -14.78 2.45
C SER A 166 -8.92 -14.70 3.97
N HIS A 167 -8.80 -13.49 4.51
CA HIS A 167 -8.73 -13.22 5.96
C HIS A 167 -10.10 -13.06 6.62
N GLY A 168 -11.20 -13.18 5.87
CA GLY A 168 -12.56 -13.11 6.39
C GLY A 168 -13.02 -11.69 6.75
N MET A 169 -12.47 -10.67 6.08
CA MET A 169 -12.87 -9.28 6.24
C MET A 169 -13.54 -8.80 4.94
N GLN A 170 -14.80 -8.35 5.04
CA GLN A 170 -15.54 -7.86 3.87
C GLN A 170 -14.92 -6.57 3.34
N VAL A 171 -14.78 -6.41 2.03
CA VAL A 171 -14.29 -5.15 1.45
C VAL A 171 -15.40 -4.11 1.43
N GLY A 172 -15.09 -2.93 1.94
CA GLY A 172 -15.93 -1.73 1.86
C GLY A 172 -15.44 -0.79 0.76
N LYS A 173 -15.21 0.47 1.12
CA LYS A 173 -14.82 1.52 0.18
C LYS A 173 -13.32 1.49 -0.13
N ILE A 174 -12.94 1.41 -1.40
CA ILE A 174 -11.56 1.60 -1.86
C ILE A 174 -11.49 2.79 -2.80
N VAL A 175 -10.82 3.86 -2.40
CA VAL A 175 -10.73 5.10 -3.20
C VAL A 175 -9.29 5.53 -3.41
N ARG A 176 -9.03 6.25 -4.51
CA ARG A 176 -7.68 6.63 -4.89
C ARG A 176 -7.14 7.81 -4.09
N SER A 177 -7.98 8.83 -3.88
CA SER A 177 -7.62 10.09 -3.23
C SER A 177 -8.82 10.66 -2.46
N PRO A 178 -8.62 11.37 -1.33
CA PRO A 178 -9.73 11.91 -0.54
C PRO A 178 -10.55 12.94 -1.30
N ILE A 179 -9.93 13.62 -2.27
CA ILE A 179 -10.56 14.69 -3.05
C ILE A 179 -11.76 14.16 -3.87
N ASP A 180 -11.69 12.93 -4.34
CA ASP A 180 -12.76 12.36 -5.18
C ASP A 180 -14.07 12.17 -4.39
N ASP A 181 -13.99 12.05 -3.05
CA ASP A 181 -15.12 11.86 -2.13
C ASP A 181 -15.48 13.08 -1.29
N LEU A 182 -14.53 13.99 -1.04
CA LEU A 182 -14.78 15.23 -0.28
C LEU A 182 -15.78 16.14 -1.00
N VAL A 183 -15.85 16.07 -2.33
CA VAL A 183 -16.90 16.74 -3.11
C VAL A 183 -18.29 16.27 -2.65
N SER A 184 -18.46 14.98 -2.35
CA SER A 184 -19.74 14.43 -1.87
C SER A 184 -20.05 14.74 -0.40
N TYR A 185 -19.03 15.03 0.42
CA TYR A 185 -19.20 15.34 1.85
C TYR A 185 -19.59 16.82 2.09
N HIS A 186 -19.22 17.73 1.19
CA HIS A 186 -19.58 19.16 1.27
C HIS A 186 -20.89 19.52 0.56
N GLU A 187 -21.50 18.57 -0.15
CA GLU A 187 -22.81 18.73 -0.81
C GLU A 187 -23.99 18.20 0.01
N ALA A 188 -23.75 17.71 1.24
CA ALA A 188 -24.75 17.17 2.16
C ALA A 188 -25.09 18.13 3.32
#